data_AF-A0A7X4B362-F1
#
_entry.id   AF-A0A7X4B362-F1
#
_cell.length_a   1.000
_cell.length_b   1.000
_cell.length_c   1.000
_cell.angle_alpha   90.00
_cell.angle_beta   90.00
_cell.angle_gamma   90.00
#
_symmetry.space_group_name_H-M   'P 1'
#
loop_
_entity.id
_entity.type
_entity.pdbx_description
1 polymer ?
#
loop_
_entity_poly.entity_id
_entity_poly.type
_entity_poly.pdbx_seq_one_letter_code
_entity_poly.pdbx_strand_id
1 'polypeptide(L)'
;MAQNNVQYQNYDWAQEHMDEAEVCLLATIQVNSQLPEKEQHRYQELWHKCEYGTLTEIELAEYQTLVNKLDTRNLKRLEAIIALAELRGKTIDEIIAEVGVKEKISVT
;
A
#
# COMPACT_ATOMS: atom_id res chain seq x y z
N MET A 1 16.57 -33.18 -42.47
CA MET A 1 16.10 -31.92 -41.87
C MET A 1 15.54 -32.26 -40.49
N ALA A 2 16.35 -32.15 -39.43
CA ALA A 2 15.89 -32.40 -38.07
C ALA A 2 15.35 -31.07 -37.51
N GLN A 3 14.08 -31.06 -37.15
CA GLN A 3 13.38 -29.91 -36.60
C GLN A 3 13.95 -29.56 -35.22
N ASN A 4 14.26 -28.28 -35.03
CA ASN A 4 14.73 -27.68 -33.79
C ASN A 4 13.71 -27.90 -32.67
N ASN A 5 14.06 -28.75 -31.71
CA ASN A 5 13.34 -28.88 -30.45
C ASN A 5 14.10 -28.07 -29.38
N VAL A 6 13.82 -26.78 -29.28
CA VAL A 6 14.25 -25.95 -28.15
C VAL A 6 13.02 -25.76 -27.27
N GLN A 7 12.85 -26.67 -26.30
CA GLN A 7 11.75 -26.61 -25.36
C GLN A 7 11.99 -25.54 -24.29
N TYR A 8 10.93 -24.76 -24.08
CA TYR A 8 10.64 -23.78 -23.05
C TYR A 8 11.08 -24.22 -21.64
N GLN A 9 12.30 -23.85 -21.21
CA GLN A 9 12.73 -23.91 -19.80
C GLN A 9 12.86 -22.52 -19.17
N ASN A 10 12.49 -21.45 -19.90
CA ASN A 10 12.71 -20.08 -19.46
C ASN A 10 11.48 -19.34 -18.91
N TYR A 11 10.33 -19.99 -18.76
CA TYR A 11 9.09 -19.33 -18.36
C TYR A 11 8.76 -19.48 -16.87
N ASP A 12 9.09 -20.62 -16.24
CA ASP A 12 8.71 -20.87 -14.84
C ASP A 12 9.46 -19.95 -13.86
N TRP A 13 10.77 -19.74 -14.04
CA TRP A 13 11.55 -18.86 -13.16
C TRP A 13 11.08 -17.40 -13.26
N ALA A 14 10.76 -16.92 -14.47
CA ALA A 14 10.31 -15.54 -14.66
C ALA A 14 8.94 -15.31 -14.02
N GLN A 15 8.07 -16.32 -14.05
CA GLN A 15 6.74 -16.27 -13.47
C GLN A 15 6.78 -16.33 -11.93
N GLU A 16 7.58 -17.22 -11.34
CA GLU A 16 7.77 -17.27 -9.88
C GLU A 16 8.32 -15.96 -9.30
N HIS A 17 9.29 -15.32 -9.98
CA HIS A 17 9.84 -14.03 -9.55
C HIS A 17 8.84 -12.89 -9.72
N MET A 18 7.95 -12.97 -10.71
CA MET A 18 6.88 -12.00 -10.93
C MET A 18 5.81 -12.12 -9.83
N ASP A 19 5.48 -13.34 -9.42
CA ASP A 19 4.56 -13.62 -8.31
C ASP A 19 5.11 -13.12 -6.96
N GLU A 20 6.41 -13.31 -6.69
CA GLU A 20 7.07 -12.79 -5.50
C GLU A 20 7.07 -11.24 -5.46
N ALA A 21 7.42 -10.61 -6.58
CA ALA A 21 7.42 -9.15 -6.69
C ALA A 21 6.02 -8.57 -6.47
N GLU A 22 4.99 -9.20 -7.06
CA GLU A 22 3.60 -8.80 -6.88
C GLU A 22 3.14 -8.92 -5.43
N VAL A 23 3.47 -10.02 -4.75
CA VAL A 23 3.18 -10.22 -3.32
C VAL A 23 3.85 -9.15 -2.46
N CYS A 24 5.12 -8.82 -2.73
CA CYS A 24 5.83 -7.76 -2.01
C CYS A 24 5.19 -6.38 -2.21
N LEU A 25 4.73 -6.06 -3.42
CA LEU A 25 4.04 -4.81 -3.72
C LEU A 25 2.71 -4.72 -2.97
N LEU A 26 1.89 -5.78 -3.01
CA LEU A 26 0.62 -5.84 -2.27
C LEU A 26 0.82 -5.71 -0.76
N ALA A 27 1.84 -6.38 -0.20
CA ALA A 27 2.19 -6.25 1.21
C ALA A 27 2.65 -4.81 1.56
N THR A 28 3.41 -4.16 0.67
CA THR A 28 3.86 -2.77 0.85
C THR A 28 2.68 -1.81 0.86
N ILE A 29 1.71 -2.00 -0.05
CA ILE A 29 0.47 -1.21 -0.09
C ILE A 29 -0.30 -1.36 1.22
N GLN A 30 -0.50 -2.60 1.67
CA GLN A 30 -1.26 -2.89 2.89
C GLN A 30 -0.57 -2.35 4.15
N VAL A 31 0.74 -2.59 4.30
CA VAL A 31 1.48 -2.13 5.48
C VAL A 31 1.48 -0.61 5.55
N ASN A 32 1.52 0.10 4.41
CA ASN A 32 1.62 1.56 4.39
C ASN A 32 0.27 2.28 4.20
N SER A 33 -0.88 1.60 4.26
CA SER A 33 -2.20 2.25 4.15
C SER A 33 -2.62 3.01 5.42
N GLN A 34 -2.04 2.65 6.56
CA GLN A 34 -2.33 3.27 7.86
C GLN A 34 -1.08 3.31 8.74
N LEU A 35 -1.14 4.11 9.81
CA LEU A 35 -0.15 4.03 10.88
C LEU A 35 -0.26 2.68 11.63
N PRO A 36 0.79 2.27 12.35
CA PRO A 36 0.65 1.18 13.33
C PRO A 36 -0.52 1.44 14.27
N GLU A 37 -1.25 0.39 14.66
CA GLU A 37 -2.57 0.48 15.34
C GLU A 37 -2.63 1.51 16.48
N LYS A 38 -1.65 1.50 17.39
CA LYS A 38 -1.58 2.45 18.50
C LYS A 38 -1.43 3.91 18.03
N GLU A 39 -0.58 4.14 17.04
CA GLU A 39 -0.37 5.47 16.44
C GLU A 39 -1.59 5.89 15.62
N GLN A 40 -2.25 4.96 14.94
CA GLN A 40 -3.47 5.20 14.18
C GLN A 40 -4.62 5.63 15.11
N HIS A 41 -4.82 4.92 16.22
CA HIS A 41 -5.80 5.29 17.24
C HIS A 41 -5.51 6.69 17.80
N ARG A 42 -4.25 6.95 18.14
CA ARG A 42 -3.83 8.25 18.67
C ARG A 42 -4.04 9.37 17.66
N TYR A 43 -3.72 9.13 16.39
CA TYR A 43 -3.99 10.07 15.30
C TYR A 43 -5.48 10.39 15.20
N GLN A 44 -6.34 9.37 15.28
CA GLN A 44 -7.80 9.56 15.23
C GLN A 44 -8.32 10.39 16.41
N GLU A 45 -7.87 10.11 17.63
CA GLU A 45 -8.22 10.91 18.81
C GLU A 45 -7.87 12.39 18.63
N LEU A 46 -6.65 12.67 18.16
CA LEU A 46 -6.14 14.02 17.96
C LEU A 46 -6.86 14.72 16.81
N TRP A 47 -7.18 14.00 15.74
CA TRP A 47 -8.00 14.51 14.64
C TRP A 47 -9.38 14.94 15.14
N HIS A 48 -10.06 14.12 15.95
CA HIS A 48 -11.35 14.51 16.57
C HIS A 48 -11.19 15.76 17.44
N LYS A 49 -10.17 15.82 18.29
CA LYS A 49 -9.91 17.01 19.12
C LYS A 49 -9.66 18.27 18.28
N CYS A 50 -8.99 18.13 17.14
CA CYS A 50 -8.77 19.20 16.18
C CYS A 50 -10.10 19.70 15.60
N GLU A 51 -10.99 18.80 15.16
CA GLU A 51 -12.33 19.16 14.66
C GLU A 51 -13.18 19.89 15.72
N TYR A 52 -13.07 19.50 16.98
CA TYR A 52 -13.76 20.15 18.10
C TYR A 52 -13.04 21.38 18.66
N GLY A 53 -11.87 21.75 18.13
CA GLY A 53 -11.08 22.89 18.61
C GLY A 53 -10.57 22.75 20.06
N THR A 54 -10.41 21.52 20.54
CA THR A 54 -9.98 21.21 21.93
C THR A 54 -8.54 20.71 22.02
N LEU A 55 -7.81 20.75 20.90
CA LEU A 55 -6.43 20.31 20.80
C LEU A 55 -5.51 21.26 21.56
N THR A 56 -4.72 20.73 22.50
CA THR A 56 -3.68 21.52 23.18
C THR A 56 -2.45 21.70 22.29
N GLU A 57 -1.55 22.63 22.64
CA GLU A 57 -0.31 22.85 21.87
C GLU A 57 0.59 21.61 21.82
N ILE A 58 0.69 20.88 22.93
CA ILE A 58 1.46 19.62 23.01
C ILE A 58 0.85 18.57 22.08
N GLU A 59 -0.47 18.45 22.10
CA GLU A 59 -1.22 17.54 21.24
C GLU A 59 -1.16 17.94 19.76
N LEU A 60 -1.07 19.23 19.45
CA LEU A 60 -0.85 19.71 18.09
C LEU A 60 0.51 19.28 17.55
N ALA A 61 1.58 19.39 18.35
CA ALA A 61 2.90 18.92 17.95
C ALA A 61 2.93 17.39 17.74
N GLU A 62 2.23 16.64 18.59
CA GLU A 62 2.06 15.20 18.44
C GLU A 62 1.28 14.86 17.15
N TYR A 63 0.18 15.56 16.90
CA TYR A 63 -0.65 15.39 15.71
C TYR A 63 0.16 15.63 14.43
N GLN A 64 0.92 16.73 14.37
CA GLN A 64 1.81 17.04 13.24
C GLN A 64 2.86 15.94 13.02
N THR A 65 3.39 15.38 14.10
CA THR A 65 4.34 14.26 14.00
C THR A 65 3.71 13.02 13.39
N LEU A 66 2.47 12.69 13.77
CA LEU A 66 1.72 11.56 13.22
C LEU A 66 1.33 11.78 11.76
N VAL A 67 0.93 13.00 11.39
CA VAL A 67 0.65 13.38 9.99
C VAL A 67 1.91 13.16 9.12
N ASN A 68 3.07 13.66 9.55
CA ASN A 68 4.32 13.48 8.79
C ASN A 68 4.71 12.00 8.62
N LYS A 69 4.45 11.17 9.63
CA LYS A 69 4.65 9.71 9.53
C LYS A 69 3.69 9.09 8.52
N LEU A 70 2.42 9.50 8.53
CA LEU A 70 1.41 9.03 7.59
C LEU A 70 1.77 9.45 6.16
N ASP A 71 2.22 10.68 5.93
CA ASP A 71 2.65 11.16 4.62
C ASP A 71 3.82 10.34 4.06
N THR A 72 4.81 10.04 4.91
CA THR A 72 5.94 9.18 4.53
C THR A 72 5.48 7.78 4.10
N ARG A 73 4.46 7.23 4.75
CA ARG A 73 3.89 5.92 4.43
C ARG A 73 3.05 5.98 3.17
N ASN A 74 2.23 7.02 3.03
CA ASN A 74 1.43 7.27 1.84
C ASN A 74 2.30 7.36 0.59
N LEU A 75 3.47 7.99 0.66
CA LEU A 75 4.42 8.01 -0.45
C LEU A 75 4.85 6.60 -0.86
N LYS A 76 5.28 5.77 0.10
CA LYS A 76 5.65 4.37 -0.16
C LYS A 76 4.51 3.55 -0.73
N ARG A 77 3.28 3.80 -0.25
CA ARG A 77 2.07 3.16 -0.77
C ARG A 77 1.81 3.56 -2.22
N LEU A 78 1.95 4.84 -2.56
CA LEU A 78 1.77 5.33 -3.93
C LEU A 78 2.83 4.76 -4.88
N GLU A 79 4.09 4.72 -4.46
CA GLU A 79 5.18 4.09 -5.22
C GLU A 79 4.87 2.61 -5.52
N ALA A 80 4.39 1.87 -4.53
CA ALA A 80 4.01 0.47 -4.71
C ALA A 80 2.77 0.29 -5.60
N ILE A 81 1.79 1.20 -5.54
CA ILE A 81 0.62 1.19 -6.43
C ILE A 81 1.05 1.43 -7.88
N ILE A 82 1.96 2.39 -8.12
CA ILE A 82 2.49 2.69 -9.46
C ILE A 82 3.21 1.46 -10.01
N ALA A 83 4.12 0.87 -9.23
CA ALA A 83 4.85 -0.33 -9.62
C ALA A 83 3.91 -1.53 -9.89
N LEU A 84 2.84 -1.70 -9.11
CA LEU A 84 1.85 -2.75 -9.33
C LEU A 84 1.00 -2.51 -10.59
N ALA A 85 0.68 -1.24 -10.88
CA ALA A 85 -0.02 -0.85 -12.10
C ALA A 85 0.81 -1.18 -13.34
N GLU A 86 2.10 -0.84 -13.32
CA GLU A 86 3.06 -1.20 -14.37
C GLU A 86 3.18 -2.73 -14.53
N LEU A 87 3.33 -3.46 -13.41
CA LEU A 87 3.45 -4.92 -13.40
C LEU A 87 2.23 -5.62 -14.02
N ARG A 88 1.03 -5.15 -13.71
CA ARG A 88 -0.24 -5.73 -14.19
C ARG A 88 -0.71 -5.16 -15.53
N GLY A 89 -0.02 -4.14 -16.08
CA GLY A 89 -0.48 -3.42 -17.27
C GLY A 89 -1.83 -2.71 -17.08
N LYS A 90 -2.09 -2.19 -15.88
CA LYS A 90 -3.34 -1.49 -15.51
C LYS A 90 -3.08 -0.02 -15.22
N THR A 91 -4.15 0.77 -15.14
CA THR A 91 -4.09 2.15 -14.64
C THR A 91 -4.00 2.19 -13.12
N ILE A 92 -3.47 3.29 -12.59
CA ILE A 92 -3.42 3.54 -11.14
C ILE A 92 -4.82 3.48 -10.52
N ASP A 93 -5.84 4.03 -11.19
CA ASP A 93 -7.22 4.04 -10.68
C ASP A 93 -7.81 2.63 -10.58
N GLU A 94 -7.54 1.76 -11.54
CA GLU A 94 -7.94 0.35 -11.49
C GLU A 94 -7.26 -0.39 -10.32
N ILE A 95 -5.96 -0.16 -10.11
CA ILE A 95 -5.26 -0.74 -8.97
C ILE A 95 -5.81 -0.22 -7.64
N ILE A 96 -6.04 1.09 -7.51
CA ILE A 96 -6.63 1.70 -6.31
C ILE A 96 -8.00 1.09 -6.02
N ALA A 97 -8.84 0.92 -7.03
CA ALA A 97 -10.14 0.28 -6.88
C ALA A 97 -9.99 -1.18 -6.39
N GLU A 98 -9.06 -1.96 -6.95
CA GLU A 98 -8.82 -3.35 -6.56
C GLU A 98 -8.30 -3.51 -5.14
N VAL A 99 -7.30 -2.71 -4.75
CA VAL A 99 -6.70 -2.79 -3.41
C VAL A 99 -7.60 -2.14 -2.35
N GLY A 100 -8.30 -1.06 -2.70
CA GLY A 100 -9.24 -0.37 -1.79
C GLY A 100 -10.54 -1.14 -1.55
N VAL A 101 -10.99 -1.97 -2.50
CA VAL A 101 -12.13 -2.87 -2.29
C VAL A 101 -11.78 -4.01 -1.33
N LYS A 102 -10.53 -4.49 -1.32
CA LYS A 102 -10.08 -5.52 -0.38
C LYS A 102 -10.04 -5.05 1.08
N GLU A 103 -9.84 -3.75 1.34
CA GLU A 103 -9.94 -3.18 2.71
C GLU A 103 -11.40 -3.06 3.21
N LYS A 104 -12.39 -2.90 2.32
CA LYS A 104 -13.81 -2.80 2.69
C LYS A 104 -14.52 -4.14 2.88
N ILE A 105 -13.99 -5.24 2.34
CA ILE A 105 -14.54 -6.59 2.55
C ILE A 105 -13.78 -7.23 3.73
N SER A 106 -13.89 -6.61 4.90
CA SER A 106 -13.77 -7.27 6.20
C SER A 106 -15.00 -6.87 6.98
N VAL A 107 -16.16 -7.36 6.54
CA VAL A 107 -17.42 -7.27 7.27
C VAL A 107 -17.85 -8.69 7.61
N THR A 108 -17.92 -8.92 8.92
CA THR A 108 -18.43 -10.08 9.68
C THR A 108 -17.41 -11.15 10.07
#